data_AF-F0SBR1-F1
#
_entry.id   AF-F0SBR1-F1
#
_cell.length_a   1.000
_cell.length_b   1.000
_cell.length_c   1.000
_cell.angle_alpha   90.00
_cell.angle_beta   90.00
_cell.angle_gamma   90.00
#
_symmetry.space_group_name_H-M   'P 1'
#
loop_
_entity.id
_entity.type
_entity.pdbx_description
1 polymer ?
#
loop_
_entity_poly.entity_id
_entity_poly.type
_entity_poly.pdbx_seq_one_letter_code
_entity_poly.pdbx_strand_id
1 'polypeptide(L)'
;MIIENILESTVKQIIFHIESMVPQYMEIPEDRQKANGNVAVCIIEGDGTVHGKIFGENKIKGRDIFRVAWLKASQVWITGYQTGEYEQLIFTNQLQEDENGIRKPDMIGWEGGQPIYLKDGTMLSIGFSGFRGQTDLEIVKRAVEAAQTI
;
A
#
# COMPACT_ATOMS: atom_id res chain seq x y z
N MET A 1 6.88 -20.73 -13.83
CA MET A 1 8.26 -20.83 -13.30
C MET A 1 9.16 -19.63 -13.61
N ILE A 2 9.55 -19.31 -14.86
CA ILE A 2 10.49 -18.18 -15.10
C ILE A 2 9.84 -16.82 -14.80
N ILE A 3 8.57 -16.62 -15.18
CA ILE A 3 7.84 -15.34 -14.96
C ILE A 3 7.52 -15.12 -13.48
N GLU A 4 7.03 -16.16 -12.78
CA GLU A 4 6.75 -16.09 -11.33
C GLU A 4 8.00 -15.67 -10.54
N ASN A 5 9.17 -16.19 -10.90
CA ASN A 5 10.43 -15.81 -10.26
C ASN A 5 10.80 -14.32 -10.48
N ILE A 6 10.39 -13.71 -11.59
CA ILE A 6 10.66 -12.29 -11.89
C ILE A 6 9.72 -11.39 -11.09
N LEU A 7 8.44 -11.74 -11.01
CA LEU A 7 7.46 -10.96 -10.24
C LEU A 7 7.78 -11.00 -8.75
N GLU A 8 8.08 -12.18 -8.21
CA GLU A 8 8.49 -12.34 -6.81
C GLU A 8 9.76 -11.54 -6.52
N SER A 9 10.75 -11.58 -7.42
CA SER A 9 11.97 -10.77 -7.29
C SER A 9 11.66 -9.27 -7.32
N THR A 10 10.76 -8.82 -8.20
CA THR A 10 10.35 -7.42 -8.32
C THR A 10 9.66 -6.95 -7.04
N VAL A 11 8.73 -7.73 -6.50
CA VAL A 11 8.04 -7.42 -5.23
C VAL A 11 9.05 -7.34 -4.07
N LYS A 12 10.02 -8.26 -4.01
CA LYS A 12 11.12 -8.19 -3.03
C LYS A 12 11.95 -6.91 -3.16
N GLN A 13 12.27 -6.49 -4.39
CA GLN A 13 12.99 -5.23 -4.64
C GLN A 13 12.15 -4.02 -4.23
N ILE A 14 10.85 -4.00 -4.49
CA ILE A 14 9.95 -2.92 -4.03
C ILE A 14 10.01 -2.81 -2.51
N ILE A 15 9.83 -3.92 -1.78
CA ILE A 15 9.86 -3.93 -0.31
C ILE A 15 11.23 -3.48 0.21
N PHE A 16 12.32 -3.93 -0.43
CA PHE A 16 13.69 -3.51 -0.09
C PHE A 16 13.90 -2.01 -0.27
N HIS A 17 13.45 -1.43 -1.39
CA HIS A 17 13.57 0.00 -1.63
C HIS A 17 12.72 0.82 -0.66
N ILE A 18 11.50 0.38 -0.34
CA ILE A 18 10.68 0.98 0.71
C ILE A 18 11.46 1.02 2.02
N GLU A 19 12.01 -0.12 2.45
CA GLU A 19 12.79 -0.23 3.69
C GLU A 19 13.93 0.77 3.75
N SER A 20 14.68 0.90 2.66
CA SER A 20 15.82 1.82 2.56
C SER A 20 15.42 3.29 2.66
N MET A 21 14.19 3.62 2.25
CA MET A 21 13.67 5.00 2.25
C MET A 21 12.96 5.38 3.55
N VAL A 22 12.42 4.41 4.32
CA VAL A 22 11.70 4.68 5.58
C VAL A 22 12.47 5.61 6.53
N PRO A 23 13.79 5.43 6.79
CA PRO A 23 14.53 6.35 7.65
C PRO A 23 14.52 7.80 7.17
N GLN A 24 14.56 8.04 5.85
CA GLN A 24 14.57 9.38 5.28
C GLN A 24 13.23 10.08 5.47
N TYR A 25 12.12 9.37 5.28
CA TYR A 25 10.78 9.91 5.53
C TYR A 25 10.51 10.11 7.03
N MET A 26 11.18 9.37 7.91
CA MET A 26 11.10 9.57 9.36
C MET A 26 11.81 10.84 9.85
N GLU A 27 12.62 11.50 9.01
CA GLU A 27 13.18 12.82 9.34
C GLU A 27 12.14 13.95 9.18
N ILE A 28 11.02 13.68 8.49
CA ILE A 28 9.91 14.63 8.36
C ILE A 28 9.09 14.60 9.67
N PRO A 29 9.00 15.71 10.43
CA PRO A 29 8.38 15.71 11.76
C PRO A 29 6.94 15.19 11.79
N GLU A 30 6.13 15.56 10.80
CA GLU A 30 4.72 15.18 10.71
C GLU A 30 4.55 13.68 10.45
N ASP A 31 5.42 13.12 9.60
CA ASP A 31 5.41 11.70 9.26
C ASP A 31 5.93 10.86 10.43
N ARG A 32 6.99 11.32 11.10
CA ARG A 32 7.51 10.71 12.33
C ARG A 32 6.47 10.67 13.45
N GLN A 33 5.79 11.80 13.69
CA GLN A 33 4.77 11.91 14.73
C GLN A 33 3.62 10.94 14.49
N LYS A 34 3.18 10.82 13.22
CA LYS A 34 2.08 9.91 12.85
C LYS A 34 2.48 8.44 12.93
N ALA A 35 3.67 8.11 12.41
CA ALA A 35 4.16 6.74 12.38
C ALA A 35 4.48 6.22 13.79
N ASN A 36 4.92 7.12 14.68
CA ASN A 36 5.39 6.78 16.03
C ASN A 36 6.39 5.60 16.00
N GLY A 37 7.29 5.61 15.02
CA GLY A 37 8.32 4.60 14.82
C GLY A 37 7.91 3.34 14.06
N ASN A 38 6.66 3.20 13.61
CA ASN A 38 6.22 2.03 12.84
C ASN A 38 5.49 2.44 11.55
N VAL A 39 5.79 1.73 10.46
CA VAL A 39 5.08 1.80 9.18
C VAL A 39 4.94 0.38 8.63
N ALA A 40 4.06 0.17 7.65
CA ALA A 40 3.91 -1.13 7.02
C ALA A 40 3.47 -1.02 5.56
N VAL A 41 3.81 -2.04 4.78
CA VAL A 41 3.36 -2.23 3.40
C VAL A 41 2.71 -3.60 3.23
N CYS A 42 1.62 -3.64 2.46
CA CYS A 42 0.97 -4.84 1.96
C CYS A 42 0.84 -4.72 0.43
N ILE A 43 1.16 -5.79 -0.29
CA ILE A 43 1.10 -5.88 -1.75
C ILE A 43 0.29 -7.12 -2.09
N ILE A 44 -0.73 -6.98 -2.92
CA ILE A 44 -1.55 -8.09 -3.42
C ILE A 44 -1.38 -8.17 -4.94
N GLU A 45 -1.00 -9.34 -5.43
CA GLU A 45 -0.92 -9.65 -6.85
C GLU A 45 -2.30 -9.92 -7.45
N GLY A 46 -2.40 -9.97 -8.79
CA GLY A 46 -3.66 -10.22 -9.48
C GLY A 46 -4.32 -11.56 -9.12
N ASP A 47 -3.54 -12.58 -8.76
CA ASP A 47 -4.02 -13.90 -8.34
C ASP A 47 -4.39 -13.99 -6.85
N GLY A 48 -4.20 -12.91 -6.09
CA GLY A 48 -4.43 -12.86 -4.65
C GLY A 48 -3.21 -13.24 -3.79
N THR A 49 -2.04 -13.48 -4.37
CA THR A 49 -0.80 -13.66 -3.62
C THR A 49 -0.48 -12.41 -2.81
N VAL A 50 -0.24 -12.57 -1.50
CA VAL A 50 -0.01 -11.46 -0.57
C VAL A 50 1.45 -11.42 -0.11
N HIS A 51 2.04 -10.24 -0.25
CA HIS A 51 3.35 -9.90 0.30
C HIS A 51 3.23 -8.73 1.27
N GLY A 52 4.17 -8.61 2.19
CA GLY A 52 4.17 -7.46 3.08
C GLY A 52 5.31 -7.44 4.07
N LYS A 53 5.52 -6.28 4.67
CA LYS A 53 6.52 -6.06 5.70
C LYS A 53 6.06 -5.01 6.70
N ILE A 54 6.32 -5.29 7.98
CA ILE A 54 6.17 -4.35 9.08
C ILE A 54 7.56 -3.79 9.38
N PHE A 55 7.66 -2.47 9.49
CA PHE A 55 8.86 -1.75 9.85
C PHE A 55 8.71 -1.15 11.26
N GLY A 56 9.83 -1.07 11.99
CA GLY A 56 9.87 -0.59 13.37
C GLY A 56 9.75 -1.70 14.43
N GLU A 57 9.96 -1.34 15.70
CA GLU A 57 10.17 -2.31 16.78
C GLU A 57 8.92 -2.57 17.64
N ASN A 58 7.97 -1.62 17.70
CA ASN A 58 6.75 -1.80 18.49
C ASN A 58 5.77 -2.75 17.77
N LYS A 59 5.78 -4.03 18.17
CA LYS A 59 4.98 -5.10 17.56
C LYS A 59 3.46 -4.86 17.62
N ILE A 60 2.96 -4.27 18.70
CA ILE A 60 1.52 -4.00 18.87
C ILE A 60 1.09 -2.94 17.86
N LYS A 61 1.82 -1.82 17.82
CA LYS A 61 1.57 -0.75 16.85
C LYS A 61 1.76 -1.23 15.41
N GLY A 62 2.81 -2.00 15.17
CA GLY A 62 3.10 -2.58 13.86
C GLY A 62 1.97 -3.47 13.34
N ARG A 63 1.38 -4.31 14.19
CA ARG A 63 0.21 -5.12 13.84
C ARG A 63 -0.98 -4.25 13.43
N ASP A 64 -1.28 -3.20 14.19
CA ASP A 64 -2.41 -2.31 13.88
C ASP A 64 -2.21 -1.54 12.57
N ILE A 65 -0.97 -1.10 12.31
CA ILE A 65 -0.62 -0.42 11.07
C ILE A 65 -0.68 -1.39 9.88
N PHE A 66 -0.20 -2.62 10.04
CA PHE A 66 -0.28 -3.63 9.00
C PHE A 66 -1.73 -3.98 8.66
N ARG A 67 -2.63 -4.06 9.66
CA ARG A 67 -4.07 -4.23 9.41
C ARG A 67 -4.61 -3.14 8.48
N VAL A 68 -4.22 -1.89 8.70
CA VAL A 68 -4.64 -0.77 7.83
C VAL A 68 -4.01 -0.88 6.44
N ALA A 69 -2.72 -1.20 6.34
CA ALA A 69 -2.06 -1.43 5.05
C ALA A 69 -2.72 -2.56 4.25
N TRP A 70 -3.09 -3.66 4.93
CA TRP A 70 -3.82 -4.78 4.33
C TRP A 70 -5.21 -4.38 3.85
N LEU A 71 -6.00 -3.66 4.65
CA LEU A 71 -7.33 -3.17 4.24
C LEU A 71 -7.22 -2.25 3.01
N LYS A 72 -6.24 -1.35 2.99
CA LYS A 72 -5.96 -0.48 1.83
C LYS A 72 -5.64 -1.30 0.57
N ALA A 73 -4.72 -2.27 0.67
CA ALA A 73 -4.34 -3.12 -0.45
C ALA A 73 -5.50 -3.98 -0.95
N SER A 74 -6.26 -4.58 -0.03
CA SER A 74 -7.44 -5.39 -0.35
C SER A 74 -8.53 -4.57 -1.02
N GLN A 75 -8.77 -3.33 -0.56
CA GLN A 75 -9.74 -2.43 -1.19
C GLN A 75 -9.33 -2.10 -2.63
N VAL A 76 -8.04 -1.80 -2.86
CA VAL A 76 -7.52 -1.57 -4.22
C VAL A 76 -7.66 -2.83 -5.07
N TRP A 77 -7.37 -4.02 -4.52
CA TRP A 77 -7.45 -5.28 -5.25
C TRP A 77 -8.87 -5.60 -5.72
N ILE A 78 -9.86 -5.33 -4.88
CA ILE A 78 -11.27 -5.55 -5.21
C ILE A 78 -11.79 -4.48 -6.19
N THR A 79 -11.42 -3.21 -5.96
CA THR A 79 -12.12 -2.08 -6.61
C THR A 79 -11.35 -1.45 -7.77
N GLY A 80 -10.02 -1.65 -7.81
CA GLY A 80 -9.12 -0.97 -8.76
C GLY A 80 -8.88 0.52 -8.45
N TYR A 81 -9.54 1.10 -7.46
CA TYR A 81 -9.44 2.54 -7.13
C TYR A 81 -8.40 2.81 -6.04
N GLN A 82 -7.84 4.03 -6.05
CA GLN A 82 -7.13 4.53 -4.87
C GLN A 82 -8.10 4.68 -3.69
N THR A 83 -7.63 4.41 -2.47
CA THR A 83 -8.53 4.37 -1.30
C THR A 83 -9.20 5.72 -1.02
N GLY A 84 -8.49 6.83 -1.21
CA GLY A 84 -9.06 8.17 -1.10
C GLY A 84 -10.07 8.52 -2.20
N GLU A 85 -9.82 8.07 -3.43
CA GLU A 85 -10.73 8.28 -4.56
C GLU A 85 -12.02 7.46 -4.38
N TYR A 86 -11.90 6.21 -3.93
CA TYR A 86 -13.03 5.32 -3.71
C TYR A 86 -14.05 5.92 -2.72
N GLU A 87 -13.59 6.50 -1.62
CA GLU A 87 -14.46 7.20 -0.67
C GLU A 87 -15.18 8.38 -1.33
N GLN A 88 -14.47 9.20 -2.11
CA GLN A 88 -15.08 10.31 -2.82
C GLN A 88 -16.19 9.84 -3.79
N LEU A 89 -15.97 8.72 -4.49
CA LEU A 89 -16.96 8.15 -5.40
C LEU A 89 -18.23 7.67 -4.67
N ILE A 90 -18.09 7.04 -3.50
CA ILE A 90 -19.25 6.67 -2.66
C ILE A 90 -19.99 7.92 -2.19
N PHE A 91 -19.29 8.92 -1.63
CA PHE A 91 -19.93 10.13 -1.11
C PHE A 91 -20.59 10.99 -2.17
N THR A 92 -20.14 10.90 -3.42
CA THR A 92 -20.74 11.59 -4.57
C THR A 92 -21.82 10.77 -5.28
N ASN A 93 -22.20 9.61 -4.73
CA ASN A 93 -23.17 8.66 -5.29
C ASN A 93 -22.79 8.15 -6.70
N GLN A 94 -21.50 8.18 -7.05
CA GLN A 94 -20.98 7.60 -8.28
C GLN A 94 -20.76 6.09 -8.15
N LEU A 95 -20.54 5.61 -6.93
CA LEU A 95 -20.56 4.20 -6.55
C LEU A 95 -21.59 3.97 -5.44
N GLN A 96 -22.25 2.82 -5.45
CA GLN A 96 -23.14 2.46 -4.35
C GLN A 96 -22.31 1.94 -3.17
N GLU A 97 -22.69 2.33 -1.95
CA GLU A 97 -22.11 1.73 -0.74
C GLU A 97 -22.36 0.21 -0.78
N ASP A 98 -21.36 -0.57 -0.39
CA ASP A 98 -21.36 -2.05 -0.37
C ASP A 98 -21.41 -2.77 -1.73
N GLU A 99 -21.43 -2.07 -2.87
CA GLU A 99 -21.45 -2.72 -4.21
C GLU A 99 -20.27 -3.68 -4.42
N ASN A 100 -19.12 -3.32 -3.85
CA ASN A 100 -17.89 -4.11 -3.92
C ASN A 100 -17.67 -5.02 -2.70
N GLY A 101 -18.69 -5.23 -1.86
CA GLY A 101 -18.58 -6.06 -0.65
C GLY A 101 -17.72 -5.47 0.47
N ILE A 102 -17.26 -4.22 0.33
CA ILE A 102 -16.46 -3.50 1.34
C ILE A 102 -17.38 -2.57 2.11
N ARG A 103 -17.51 -2.81 3.41
CA ARG A 103 -18.37 -2.05 4.31
C ARG A 103 -17.57 -1.37 5.41
N LYS A 104 -18.15 -0.38 6.08
CA LYS A 104 -17.57 0.13 7.34
C LYS A 104 -17.62 -0.99 8.41
N PRO A 105 -16.56 -1.17 9.23
CA PRO A 105 -15.36 -0.32 9.37
C PRO A 105 -14.17 -0.74 8.50
N ASP A 106 -14.33 -1.69 7.58
CA ASP A 106 -13.25 -2.20 6.72
C ASP A 106 -12.93 -1.26 5.54
N MET A 107 -13.89 -0.42 5.15
CA MET A 107 -13.69 0.65 4.17
C MET A 107 -12.65 1.68 4.67
N ILE A 108 -11.57 1.85 3.92
CA ILE A 108 -10.56 2.88 4.18
C ILE A 108 -10.80 4.05 3.22
N GLY A 109 -11.10 5.22 3.77
CA GLY A 109 -11.40 6.42 2.99
C GLY A 109 -10.26 7.41 2.83
N TRP A 110 -9.14 7.23 3.53
CA TRP A 110 -7.95 8.08 3.38
C TRP A 110 -6.90 7.44 2.46
N GLU A 111 -5.97 8.26 1.97
CA GLU A 111 -4.97 7.82 0.99
C GLU A 111 -3.96 6.81 1.56
N GLY A 112 -3.32 6.08 0.64
CA GLY A 112 -2.23 5.15 0.90
C GLY A 112 -2.46 3.76 0.31
N GLY A 113 -3.66 3.46 -0.20
CA GLY A 113 -3.88 2.36 -1.13
C GLY A 113 -3.89 2.86 -2.57
N GLN A 114 -3.16 2.20 -3.47
CA GLN A 114 -3.14 2.53 -4.90
C GLN A 114 -2.87 1.31 -5.78
N PRO A 115 -3.45 1.26 -6.99
CA PRO A 115 -3.00 0.35 -8.03
C PRO A 115 -1.67 0.84 -8.60
N ILE A 116 -0.73 -0.08 -8.81
CA ILE A 116 0.54 0.19 -9.47
C ILE A 116 0.68 -0.77 -10.64
N TYR A 117 0.99 -0.23 -11.82
CA TYR A 117 1.27 -1.02 -13.00
C TYR A 117 2.78 -1.15 -13.20
N LEU A 118 3.27 -2.37 -13.33
CA LEU A 118 4.62 -2.67 -13.77
C LEU A 118 4.76 -2.41 -15.28
N LYS A 119 6.01 -2.31 -15.78
CA LYS A 119 6.31 -2.10 -17.21
C LYS A 119 5.66 -3.12 -18.15
N ASP A 120 5.45 -4.35 -17.69
CA ASP A 120 4.82 -5.43 -18.46
C ASP A 120 3.27 -5.39 -18.42
N GLY A 121 2.68 -4.41 -17.73
CA GLY A 121 1.25 -4.26 -17.54
C GLY A 121 0.70 -5.02 -16.32
N THR A 122 1.53 -5.78 -15.60
CA THR A 122 1.12 -6.45 -14.36
C THR A 122 0.66 -5.41 -13.33
N MET A 123 -0.55 -5.58 -12.80
CA MET A 123 -1.08 -4.72 -11.75
C MET A 123 -0.74 -5.31 -10.37
N LEU A 124 -0.22 -4.46 -9.50
CA LEU A 124 -0.07 -4.70 -8.06
C LEU A 124 -1.03 -3.80 -7.29
N SER A 125 -1.74 -4.36 -6.33
CA SER A 125 -2.58 -3.62 -5.40
C SER A 125 -1.79 -3.36 -4.12
N ILE A 126 -1.36 -2.11 -3.91
CA ILE A 126 -0.41 -1.78 -2.83
C ILE A 126 -1.07 -0.87 -1.81
N GLY A 127 -1.02 -1.29 -0.55
CA GLY A 127 -1.38 -0.49 0.61
C GLY A 127 -0.16 -0.19 1.47
N PHE A 128 0.12 1.07 1.71
CA PHE A 128 1.11 1.52 2.68
C PHE A 128 0.40 2.28 3.81
N SER A 129 0.90 2.14 5.03
CA SER A 129 0.38 2.87 6.17
C SER A 129 1.47 3.24 7.17
N GLY A 130 1.36 4.44 7.72
CA GLY A 130 2.12 4.89 8.88
C GLY A 130 2.53 6.35 8.75
N PHE A 131 2.72 6.85 7.53
CA PHE A 131 2.98 8.25 7.25
C PHE A 131 1.68 8.99 6.86
N ARG A 132 1.80 10.26 6.49
CA ARG A 132 0.68 11.01 5.88
C ARG A 132 0.29 10.34 4.55
N GLY A 133 -0.97 10.45 4.16
CA GLY A 133 -1.51 9.76 2.98
C GLY A 133 -0.72 10.02 1.69
N GLN A 134 -0.30 11.26 1.46
CA GLN A 134 0.54 11.62 0.31
C GLN A 134 1.92 10.94 0.37
N THR A 135 2.54 10.92 1.55
CA THR A 135 3.82 10.23 1.80
C THR A 135 3.68 8.71 1.60
N ASP A 136 2.61 8.11 2.12
CA ASP A 136 2.28 6.68 1.95
C ASP A 136 2.22 6.33 0.44
N LEU A 137 1.61 7.19 -0.38
CA LEU A 137 1.52 6.99 -1.83
C LEU A 137 2.88 7.20 -2.54
N GLU A 138 3.61 8.25 -2.17
CA GLU A 138 4.87 8.63 -2.81
C GLU A 138 5.96 7.58 -2.62
N ILE A 139 6.16 7.09 -1.38
CA ILE A 139 7.23 6.13 -1.07
C ILE A 139 7.08 4.83 -1.89
N VAL A 140 5.83 4.39 -2.11
CA VAL A 140 5.52 3.22 -2.95
C VAL A 140 5.88 3.50 -4.41
N LYS A 141 5.47 4.65 -4.97
CA LYS A 141 5.78 5.00 -6.37
C LYS A 141 7.29 5.04 -6.62
N ARG A 142 8.04 5.67 -5.71
CA ARG A 142 9.51 5.75 -5.79
C ARG A 142 10.17 4.38 -5.67
N ALA A 143 9.66 3.50 -4.81
CA ALA A 143 10.21 2.16 -4.64
C ALA A 143 9.99 1.28 -5.87
N VAL A 144 8.82 1.41 -6.50
CA VAL A 144 8.47 0.72 -7.74
C VAL A 144 9.35 1.18 -8.89
N GLU A 145 9.57 2.49 -9.03
CA GLU A 145 10.46 3.05 -10.05
C GLU A 145 11.89 2.53 -9.88
N ALA A 146 12.42 2.52 -8.65
CA ALA A 146 13.74 1.98 -8.34
C ALA A 146 13.84 0.48 -8.65
N ALA A 147 12.83 -0.32 -8.29
CA ALA A 147 12.79 -1.76 -8.52
C ALA A 147 12.74 -2.14 -10.01
N GLN A 148 12.24 -1.26 -10.88
CA GLN A 148 12.11 -1.50 -12.32
C GLN A 148 13.24 -0.89 -13.17
N THR A 149 14.24 -0.28 -12.53
CA THR A 149 15.41 0.30 -13.23
C THR A 149 16.54 -0.72 -13.45
N ILE A 150 16.37 -1.94 -12.94
CA ILE A 150 17.30 -3.07 -13.08
C ILE A 150 16.97 -3.88 -14.33
#